data_AF-A0A845HKY8-F1
#
_entry.id   AF-A0A845HKY8-F1
#
_cell.length_a   1.000
_cell.length_b   1.000
_cell.length_c   1.000
_cell.angle_alpha   90.00
_cell.angle_beta   90.00
_cell.angle_gamma   90.00
#
_symmetry.space_group_name_H-M   'P 1'
#
loop_
_entity.id
_entity.type
_entity.pdbx_description
1 polymer ?
#
loop_
_entity_poly.entity_id
_entity_poly.type
_entity_poly.pdbx_seq_one_letter_code
_entity_poly.pdbx_strand_id
1 'polypeptide(L)'
;MRKEYDFSKGKRGAVIAAAGKTRITIMLDDDVIQHFRELAEAQGTGYQTMINAALRSAMNPPAEPGKPITAAALRKVIREELSMLRKPA
;
A
#
# COMPACT_ATOMS: atom_id res chain seq x y z
N MET A 1 -7.89 -33.23 23.49
CA MET A 1 -8.32 -32.86 22.13
C MET A 1 -9.24 -33.93 21.59
N ARG A 2 -10.39 -33.57 21.00
CA ARG A 2 -11.27 -34.56 20.36
C ARG A 2 -10.71 -34.95 19.00
N LYS A 3 -10.84 -36.23 18.63
CA LYS A 3 -10.28 -36.78 17.40
C LYS A 3 -10.97 -36.25 16.15
N GLU A 4 -12.26 -35.95 16.23
CA GLU A 4 -13.05 -35.47 15.08
C GLU A 4 -14.03 -34.38 15.52
N TYR A 5 -14.19 -33.38 14.65
CA TYR A 5 -15.16 -32.30 14.79
C TYR A 5 -16.08 -32.32 13.58
N ASP A 6 -17.38 -32.40 13.85
CA ASP A 6 -18.42 -32.32 12.82
C ASP A 6 -18.70 -30.84 12.49
N PHE A 7 -18.30 -30.43 11.29
CA PHE A 7 -18.52 -29.09 10.76
C PHE A 7 -19.68 -29.02 9.75
N SER A 8 -20.53 -30.04 9.68
CA SER A 8 -21.67 -30.10 8.74
C SER A 8 -22.65 -28.93 8.88
N LYS A 9 -22.72 -28.29 10.05
CA LYS A 9 -23.56 -27.10 10.33
C LYS A 9 -22.78 -25.79 10.41
N GLY A 10 -21.49 -25.81 10.08
CA GLY A 10 -20.64 -24.62 10.09
C GLY A 10 -20.98 -23.68 8.93
N LYS A 11 -21.65 -22.56 9.20
CA LYS A 11 -21.71 -21.45 8.24
C LYS A 11 -20.35 -20.77 8.21
N ARG A 12 -19.68 -20.77 7.05
CA ARG A 12 -18.52 -19.89 6.80
C ARG A 12 -19.00 -18.46 7.05
N GLY A 13 -18.50 -17.83 8.11
CA GLY A 13 -18.74 -16.41 8.36
C GLY A 13 -18.38 -15.61 7.11
N ALA A 14 -19.10 -14.52 6.85
CA ALA A 14 -18.79 -13.63 5.74
C ALA A 14 -17.30 -13.29 5.84
N VAL A 15 -16.49 -13.83 4.93
CA VAL A 15 -15.11 -13.40 4.78
C VAL A 15 -15.24 -11.99 4.24
N ILE A 16 -15.29 -11.01 5.14
CA ILE A 16 -15.46 -9.61 4.78
C ILE A 16 -14.32 -9.31 3.82
N ALA A 17 -14.65 -9.13 2.54
CA ALA A 17 -13.67 -8.72 1.56
C ALA A 17 -13.09 -7.40 2.06
N ALA A 18 -11.75 -7.31 2.12
CA ALA A 18 -11.10 -6.07 2.52
C ALA A 18 -11.59 -4.96 1.59
N ALA A 19 -12.34 -4.00 2.14
CA ALA A 19 -12.96 -2.94 1.36
C ALA A 19 -11.91 -2.22 0.51
N GLY A 20 -12.14 -2.13 -0.80
CA GLY A 20 -11.23 -1.48 -1.75
C GLY A 20 -10.02 -2.31 -2.21
N LYS A 21 -9.93 -3.60 -1.87
CA LYS A 21 -8.91 -4.52 -2.39
C LYS A 21 -9.56 -5.66 -3.20
N THR A 22 -9.22 -5.74 -4.48
CA THR A 22 -9.66 -6.84 -5.34
C THR A 22 -8.62 -7.96 -5.33
N ARG A 23 -9.05 -9.21 -5.06
CA ARG A 23 -8.20 -10.38 -5.23
C ARG A 23 -8.07 -10.68 -6.72
N ILE A 24 -6.85 -10.62 -7.24
CA ILE A 24 -6.53 -10.94 -8.63
C ILE A 24 -5.49 -12.05 -8.68
N THR A 25 -5.48 -12.82 -9.76
CA THR A 25 -4.40 -13.75 -10.08
C THR A 25 -3.43 -13.04 -11.02
N ILE A 26 -2.19 -12.87 -10.59
CA ILE A 26 -1.09 -12.33 -11.40
C ILE A 26 0.11 -13.25 -11.26
N MET A 27 0.90 -13.37 -12.32
CA MET A 27 2.22 -13.99 -12.27
C MET A 27 3.21 -12.91 -11.82
N LEU A 28 4.03 -13.24 -10.82
CA LEU A 28 5.16 -12.44 -10.37
C LEU A 28 6.36 -13.36 -10.32
N ASP A 29 7.53 -12.84 -10.69
CA ASP A 29 8.78 -13.59 -10.63
C ASP A 29 9.16 -13.88 -9.16
N ASP A 30 9.83 -15.00 -8.94
CA ASP A 30 10.17 -15.49 -7.60
C ASP A 30 11.10 -14.52 -6.86
N ASP A 31 12.00 -13.84 -7.57
CA ASP A 31 12.92 -12.84 -7.04
C ASP A 31 12.19 -11.59 -6.54
N VAL A 32 11.16 -11.14 -7.25
CA VAL A 32 10.28 -10.04 -6.84
C VAL A 32 9.55 -10.41 -5.56
N ILE A 33 8.97 -11.61 -5.50
CA ILE A 33 8.28 -12.09 -4.30
C ILE A 33 9.24 -12.14 -3.11
N GLN A 34 10.45 -12.68 -3.33
CA GLN A 34 11.44 -12.83 -2.29
C GLN A 34 11.92 -11.47 -1.75
N HIS A 35 12.22 -10.52 -2.64
CA HIS A 35 12.60 -9.16 -2.27
C HIS A 35 11.56 -8.49 -1.36
N PHE A 36 10.27 -8.58 -1.73
CA PHE A 36 9.21 -7.98 -0.92
C PHE A 36 8.93 -8.74 0.38
N ARG A 37 9.27 -10.04 0.48
CA ARG A 37 9.20 -10.79 1.75
C ARG A 37 10.25 -10.31 2.74
N GLU A 38 11.49 -10.18 2.30
CA GLU A 38 12.59 -9.69 3.14
C GLU A 38 12.32 -8.26 3.64
N LEU A 39 11.84 -7.39 2.75
CA LEU A 39 11.46 -6.02 3.09
C LEU A 39 10.27 -5.96 4.07
N ALA A 40 9.30 -6.86 3.89
CA ALA A 40 8.14 -7.00 4.77
C ALA A 40 8.52 -7.45 6.18
N GLU A 41 9.43 -8.41 6.30
CA GLU A 41 9.95 -8.89 7.58
C GLU A 41 10.66 -7.76 8.35
N ALA A 42 11.45 -6.94 7.65
CA ALA A 42 12.13 -5.79 8.26
C ALA A 42 11.17 -4.70 8.78
N GLN A 43 10.00 -4.54 8.13
CA GLN A 43 9.02 -3.48 8.46
C GLN A 43 7.79 -3.97 9.24
N GLY A 44 7.73 -5.27 9.57
CA GLY A 44 6.58 -5.87 10.27
C GLY A 44 5.25 -5.76 9.51
N THR A 45 5.30 -5.62 8.18
CA THR A 45 4.12 -5.42 7.31
C THR A 45 3.99 -6.59 6.33
N GLY A 46 2.80 -6.87 5.79
CA GLY A 46 2.63 -7.93 4.79
C GLY A 46 3.29 -7.60 3.43
N TYR A 47 3.98 -8.56 2.82
CA TYR A 47 4.62 -8.39 1.50
C TYR A 47 3.65 -7.93 0.40
N GLN A 48 2.39 -8.39 0.45
CA GLN A 48 1.35 -7.93 -0.50
C GLN A 48 1.03 -6.44 -0.35
N THR A 49 1.10 -5.91 0.88
CA THR A 49 0.91 -4.47 1.13
C THR A 49 2.07 -3.68 0.53
N MET A 50 3.31 -4.19 0.65
CA MET A 50 4.50 -3.56 0.06
C MET A 50 4.46 -3.56 -1.47
N ILE A 51 4.08 -4.68 -2.08
CA ILE A 51 3.87 -4.76 -3.54
C ILE A 51 2.84 -3.73 -3.99
N ASN A 52 1.69 -3.65 -3.30
CA ASN A 52 0.66 -2.68 -3.64
C ASN A 52 1.11 -1.22 -3.44
N ALA A 53 1.94 -0.94 -2.43
CA ALA A 53 2.52 0.37 -2.21
C ALA A 53 3.50 0.75 -3.34
N ALA A 54 4.33 -0.19 -3.78
CA ALA A 54 5.23 0.00 -4.93
C ALA A 54 4.44 0.28 -6.22
N LEU A 55 3.39 -0.49 -6.49
CA LEU A 55 2.50 -0.24 -7.63
C LEU A 55 1.82 1.14 -7.55
N ARG A 56 1.42 1.57 -6.35
CA ARG A 56 0.88 2.93 -6.13
C ARG A 56 1.92 4.02 -6.40
N SER A 57 3.16 3.81 -5.99
CA SER A 57 4.26 4.73 -6.30
C SER A 57 4.57 4.78 -7.79
N ALA A 58 4.41 3.66 -8.52
CA ALA A 58 4.59 3.63 -9.97
C ALA A 58 3.45 4.31 -10.73
N MET A 59 2.21 4.28 -10.21
CA MET A 59 1.07 5.01 -10.79
C MET A 59 1.17 6.53 -10.60
N ASN A 60 1.78 6.96 -9.50
CA ASN A 60 2.10 8.36 -9.23
C ASN A 60 3.61 8.55 -9.22
N PRO A 61 4.29 8.39 -10.37
CA PRO A 61 5.72 8.58 -10.41
C PRO A 61 6.01 9.99 -9.90
N PRO A 62 6.93 10.18 -8.93
CA PRO A 62 7.45 11.51 -8.64
C PRO A 62 7.91 12.07 -9.97
N ALA A 63 7.42 13.27 -10.32
CA ALA A 63 7.62 13.90 -11.61
C ALA A 63 9.07 13.70 -12.08
N GLU A 64 9.22 12.77 -13.03
CA GLU A 64 10.43 12.17 -13.62
C GLU A 64 11.78 12.36 -12.92
N PRO A 65 12.61 11.30 -12.79
CA PRO A 65 14.02 11.47 -12.40
C PRO A 65 14.73 12.29 -13.48
N GLY A 66 14.81 13.62 -13.26
CA GLY A 66 15.28 14.59 -14.24
C GLY A 66 14.43 15.86 -14.36
N LYS A 67 13.21 15.92 -13.79
CA LYS A 67 12.49 17.19 -13.67
C LYS A 67 12.96 17.88 -12.39
N PRO A 68 13.76 18.96 -12.46
CA PRO A 68 14.13 19.68 -11.24
C PRO A 68 12.83 20.13 -10.56
N ILE A 69 12.76 19.97 -9.24
CA ILE A 69 11.70 20.58 -8.41
C ILE A 69 11.67 22.05 -8.82
N THR A 70 10.68 22.43 -9.63
CA THR A 70 10.62 23.79 -10.14
C THR A 70 10.34 24.70 -8.96
N ALA A 71 10.94 25.89 -8.97
CA ALA A 71 10.63 26.90 -7.95
C ALA A 71 9.11 27.15 -7.83
N ALA A 72 8.33 26.88 -8.88
CA ALA A 72 6.87 26.90 -8.86
C ALA A 72 6.24 25.81 -7.95
N ALA A 73 6.70 24.56 -8.04
CA ALA A 73 6.23 23.47 -7.17
C ALA A 73 6.59 23.75 -5.70
N LEU A 74 7.82 24.19 -5.43
CA LEU A 74 8.27 24.54 -4.09
C LEU A 74 7.51 25.76 -3.53
N ARG A 75 7.31 26.82 -4.34
CA ARG A 75 6.52 27.99 -3.93
C ARG A 75 5.05 27.65 -3.68
N LYS A 76 4.48 26.69 -4.42
CA LYS A 76 3.10 26.25 -4.20
C LYS A 76 2.98 25.60 -2.82
N VAL A 77 3.86 24.64 -2.52
CA VAL A 77 3.88 23.97 -1.21
C VAL A 77 4.15 24.96 -0.08
N ILE A 78 5.17 25.83 -0.21
CA ILE A 78 5.48 26.84 0.81
C ILE A 78 4.31 27.82 1.02
N ARG A 79 3.61 28.22 -0.05
CA ARG A 79 2.45 29.11 0.07
C ARG A 79 1.26 28.41 0.72
N GLU A 80 1.03 27.14 0.40
CA GLU A 80 0.02 26.32 1.07
C GLU A 80 0.32 26.23 2.57
N GLU A 81 1.55 25.85 2.96
CA GLU A 81 1.97 25.78 4.36
C GLU A 81 1.89 27.15 5.08
N LEU A 82 2.40 28.22 4.47
CA LEU A 82 2.29 29.58 5.03
C LEU A 82 0.84 30.05 5.14
N SER A 83 -0.05 29.65 4.23
CA SER A 83 -1.48 29.99 4.31
C SER A 83 -2.21 29.22 5.41
N MET A 84 -1.78 27.98 5.68
CA MET A 84 -2.27 27.18 6.82
C MET A 84 -1.83 27.79 8.15
N LEU A 85 -0.59 28.30 8.21
CA LEU A 85 -0.07 29.03 9.37
C LEU A 85 -0.67 30.44 9.54
N ARG A 86 -1.28 31.00 8.49
CA ARG A 86 -1.86 32.37 8.50
C ARG A 86 -3.38 32.39 8.64
N LYS A 87 -4.05 31.27 8.93
CA LYS A 87 -5.44 31.32 9.42
C LYS A 87 -5.40 31.76 10.89
N PRO A 88 -5.87 32.97 11.25
CA PRO A 88 -6.20 33.25 12.63
C PRO A 88 -7.46 32.45 13.00
N ALA A 89 -7.57 32.12 14.29
CA ALA A 89 -8.81 31.65 14.90
C ALA A 89 -9.99 32.60 14.62
#